data_AF-A0A194RQ10-F1
#
_entry.id   AF-A0A194RQ10-F1
#
_cell.length_a   1.000
_cell.length_b   1.000
_cell.length_c   1.000
_cell.angle_alpha   90.00
_cell.angle_beta   90.00
_cell.angle_gamma   90.00
#
_symmetry.space_group_name_H-M   'P 1'
#
loop_
_entity.id
_entity.type
_entity.pdbx_description
1 polymer ?
#
loop_
_entity_poly.entity_id
_entity_poly.type
_entity_poly.pdbx_seq_one_letter_code
_entity_poly.pdbx_strand_id
1 'polypeptide(L)'
;MGVTMALFYLTLVLSILGANGAGVFSVLHSPESLKFSGTSEVDESLLKEVLSAGFGLSVDKNSAWNGLSIVDPFNTPEAIVEVYVEGVSSLGSIVEAKARNYPLVVDEYEPDTFKVIKHRIEQRFSNGGNTLISIQLSNPGEFQSFSGVFGELSPPKVPKQTLQHLKSDVEEDYQFLAELEALKLFISKVSFATMCI
;
A
#
# COMPACT_ATOMS: atom_id res chain seq x y z
N MET A 1 -14.79 -46.07 -2.57
CA MET A 1 -15.59 -44.91 -2.10
C MET A 1 -14.86 -44.03 -1.08
N GLY A 2 -14.05 -44.57 -0.15
CA GLY A 2 -13.32 -43.73 0.83
C GLY A 2 -12.22 -42.84 0.22
N VAL A 3 -11.48 -43.33 -0.77
CA VAL A 3 -10.35 -42.60 -1.38
C VAL A 3 -10.83 -41.39 -2.20
N THR A 4 -11.93 -41.52 -2.94
CA THR A 4 -12.53 -40.43 -3.74
C THR A 4 -13.12 -39.33 -2.85
N MET A 5 -13.68 -39.69 -1.70
CA MET A 5 -14.14 -38.72 -0.71
C MET A 5 -12.96 -37.96 -0.07
N ALA A 6 -11.88 -38.65 0.28
CA ALA A 6 -10.68 -38.02 0.85
C ALA A 6 -10.02 -37.02 -0.12
N LEU A 7 -9.94 -37.34 -1.42
CA LEU A 7 -9.47 -36.43 -2.46
C LEU A 7 -10.39 -35.20 -2.62
N PHE A 8 -11.70 -35.37 -2.48
CA PHE A 8 -12.66 -34.27 -2.53
C PHE A 8 -12.52 -33.33 -1.33
N TYR A 9 -12.32 -33.87 -0.13
CA TYR A 9 -12.05 -33.05 1.06
C TYR A 9 -10.69 -32.35 0.97
N LEU A 10 -9.66 -33.02 0.46
CA LEU A 10 -8.34 -32.41 0.26
C LEU A 10 -8.39 -31.24 -0.73
N THR A 11 -9.07 -31.42 -1.87
CA THR A 11 -9.26 -30.35 -2.86
C THR A 11 -10.12 -29.21 -2.32
N LEU A 12 -11.18 -29.50 -1.55
CA LEU A 12 -11.98 -28.48 -0.88
C LEU A 12 -11.14 -27.65 0.12
N VAL A 13 -10.32 -28.30 0.95
CA VAL A 13 -9.43 -27.63 1.91
C VAL A 13 -8.38 -26.79 1.20
N LEU A 14 -7.77 -27.28 0.12
CA LEU A 14 -6.84 -26.51 -0.72
C LEU A 14 -7.50 -25.28 -1.35
N SER A 15 -8.75 -25.39 -1.80
CA SER A 15 -9.52 -24.27 -2.34
C SER A 15 -9.88 -23.22 -1.28
N ILE A 16 -10.22 -23.65 -0.05
CA ILE A 16 -10.52 -22.74 1.07
C ILE A 16 -9.26 -22.02 1.57
N LEU A 17 -8.11 -22.71 1.58
CA LEU A 17 -6.82 -22.12 1.93
C LEU A 17 -6.35 -21.14 0.84
N GLY A 18 -6.55 -21.45 -0.44
CA GLY A 18 -6.25 -20.55 -1.56
C GLY A 18 -7.13 -19.29 -1.61
N ALA A 19 -8.34 -19.34 -1.04
CA ALA A 19 -9.26 -18.20 -1.02
C ALA A 19 -8.94 -17.13 0.05
N ASN A 20 -8.10 -17.43 1.05
CA ASN A 20 -7.75 -16.51 2.13
C ASN A 20 -6.42 -15.77 1.93
N GLY A 21 -5.82 -15.86 0.74
CA GLY A 21 -4.63 -15.09 0.34
C GLY A 21 -4.93 -13.80 -0.41
N ALA A 22 -6.18 -13.32 -0.37
CA ALA A 22 -6.59 -12.12 -1.09
C ALA A 22 -6.13 -10.87 -0.35
N GLY A 23 -5.07 -10.23 -0.85
CA GLY A 23 -4.71 -8.89 -0.42
C GLY A 23 -5.79 -7.88 -0.83
N VAL A 24 -5.65 -6.64 -0.39
CA VAL A 24 -6.51 -5.54 -0.83
C VAL A 24 -5.64 -4.36 -1.25
N PHE A 25 -5.85 -3.88 -2.47
CA PHE A 25 -5.31 -2.61 -2.91
C PHE A 25 -6.31 -1.50 -2.62
N SER A 26 -5.94 -0.58 -1.72
CA SER A 26 -6.81 0.52 -1.27
C SER A 26 -6.27 1.88 -1.71
N VAL A 27 -7.04 2.58 -2.52
CA VAL A 27 -6.74 3.97 -2.91
C VAL A 27 -7.43 4.92 -1.94
N LEU A 28 -6.63 5.52 -1.06
CA LEU A 28 -7.11 6.48 -0.05
C LEU A 28 -7.40 7.86 -0.63
N HIS A 29 -6.56 8.30 -1.57
CA HIS A 29 -6.64 9.60 -2.19
C HIS A 29 -6.11 9.52 -3.63
N SER A 30 -6.71 10.29 -4.53
CA SER A 30 -6.23 10.44 -5.91
C SER A 30 -6.47 11.88 -6.38
N PRO A 31 -5.54 12.47 -7.16
CA PRO A 31 -5.74 13.77 -7.76
C PRO A 31 -6.87 13.73 -8.80
N GLU A 32 -7.38 14.89 -9.20
CA GLU A 32 -8.46 14.98 -10.21
C GLU A 32 -8.05 14.47 -11.60
N SER A 33 -6.74 14.44 -11.88
CA SER A 33 -6.18 13.90 -13.13
C SER A 33 -6.30 12.37 -13.24
N LEU A 34 -6.53 11.67 -12.13
CA LEU A 34 -6.69 10.22 -12.08
C LEU A 34 -8.05 9.82 -11.53
N LYS A 35 -8.72 8.93 -12.25
CA LYS A 35 -10.01 8.36 -11.83
C LYS A 35 -9.87 6.87 -11.59
N PHE A 36 -9.91 6.49 -10.33
CA PHE A 36 -10.05 5.10 -9.92
C PHE A 36 -11.53 4.72 -9.92
N SER A 37 -11.90 3.65 -10.63
CA SER A 37 -13.27 3.16 -10.75
C SER A 37 -13.33 1.63 -10.86
N GLY A 38 -14.51 1.04 -10.87
CA GLY A 38 -14.67 -0.42 -10.95
C GLY A 38 -14.40 -1.15 -9.62
N THR A 39 -14.53 -2.47 -9.67
CA THR A 39 -14.33 -3.38 -8.53
C THR A 39 -13.59 -4.65 -8.96
N SER A 40 -12.93 -4.60 -10.13
CA SER A 40 -12.21 -5.71 -10.70
C SER A 40 -10.96 -6.00 -9.86
N GLU A 41 -10.68 -7.28 -9.69
CA GLU A 41 -9.43 -7.77 -9.10
C GLU A 41 -8.22 -7.29 -9.91
N VAL A 42 -7.11 -7.01 -9.22
CA VAL A 42 -5.85 -6.56 -9.81
C VAL A 42 -4.71 -7.47 -9.34
N ASP A 43 -3.76 -7.75 -10.22
CA ASP A 43 -2.54 -8.48 -9.88
C ASP A 43 -1.50 -7.52 -9.27
N GLU A 44 -0.74 -7.96 -8.28
CA GLU A 44 0.31 -7.17 -7.64
C GLU A 44 1.42 -6.81 -8.64
N SER A 45 1.79 -7.74 -9.51
CA SER A 45 2.77 -7.53 -10.57
C SER A 45 2.35 -6.48 -11.61
N LEU A 46 1.07 -6.12 -11.62
CA LEU A 46 0.51 -5.11 -12.50
C LEU A 46 0.48 -3.72 -11.84
N LEU A 47 0.54 -3.61 -10.51
CA LEU A 47 0.51 -2.33 -9.80
C LEU A 47 1.64 -1.39 -10.26
N LYS A 48 2.83 -1.92 -10.57
CA LYS A 48 3.92 -1.12 -11.16
C LYS A 48 3.52 -0.43 -12.46
N GLU A 49 2.72 -1.06 -13.30
CA GLU A 49 2.25 -0.45 -14.55
C GLU A 49 1.12 0.55 -14.29
N VAL A 50 0.19 0.23 -13.37
CA VAL A 50 -0.89 1.14 -12.97
C VAL A 50 -0.33 2.44 -12.40
N LEU A 51 0.59 2.34 -11.44
CA LEU A 51 1.22 3.49 -10.79
C LEU A 51 2.13 4.23 -11.77
N SER A 52 2.90 3.53 -12.61
CA SER A 52 3.69 4.17 -13.67
C SER A 52 2.81 4.97 -14.64
N ALA A 53 1.71 4.39 -15.13
CA ALA A 53 0.78 5.07 -16.02
C ALA A 53 0.12 6.29 -15.36
N GLY A 54 -0.32 6.14 -14.10
CA GLY A 54 -0.87 7.24 -13.32
C GLY A 54 0.12 8.39 -13.13
N PHE A 55 1.42 8.08 -13.08
CA PHE A 55 2.50 9.06 -12.97
C PHE A 55 2.98 9.61 -14.33
N GLY A 56 2.31 9.25 -15.43
CA GLY A 56 2.68 9.67 -16.79
C GLY A 56 3.97 9.02 -17.32
N LEU A 57 4.37 7.89 -16.75
CA LEU A 57 5.50 7.09 -17.24
C LEU A 57 5.04 6.10 -18.30
N SER A 58 5.98 5.67 -19.14
CA SER A 58 5.75 4.57 -20.07
C SER A 58 5.59 3.25 -19.32
N VAL A 59 4.67 2.41 -19.80
CA VAL A 59 4.38 1.08 -19.26
C VAL A 59 4.80 -0.01 -20.24
N ASP A 60 5.29 -1.12 -19.70
CA ASP A 60 5.81 -2.23 -20.52
C ASP A 60 4.74 -3.27 -20.85
N LYS A 61 3.68 -3.35 -20.03
CA LYS A 61 2.56 -4.28 -20.22
C LYS A 61 1.26 -3.53 -20.41
N ASN A 62 0.53 -3.87 -21.47
CA ASN A 62 -0.88 -3.50 -21.58
C ASN A 62 -1.69 -4.36 -20.62
N SER A 63 -2.47 -3.71 -19.78
CA SER A 63 -3.36 -4.37 -18.84
C SER A 63 -4.79 -4.40 -19.37
N ALA A 64 -5.50 -5.50 -19.11
CA ALA A 64 -6.95 -5.55 -19.26
C ALA A 64 -7.68 -4.96 -18.04
N TRP A 65 -6.95 -4.61 -16.97
CA TRP A 65 -7.53 -4.05 -15.77
C TRP A 65 -8.06 -2.64 -16.03
N ASN A 66 -9.35 -2.45 -15.74
CA ASN A 66 -10.10 -1.24 -16.02
C ASN A 66 -10.29 -0.35 -14.78
N GLY A 67 -9.47 -0.56 -13.75
CA GLY A 67 -9.62 0.13 -12.47
C GLY A 67 -9.09 1.57 -12.45
N LEU A 68 -8.21 1.92 -13.39
CA LEU A 68 -7.63 3.25 -13.53
C LEU A 68 -8.03 3.89 -14.87
N SER A 69 -8.38 5.17 -14.83
CA SER A 69 -8.56 6.02 -16.00
C SER A 69 -7.78 7.33 -15.83
N ILE A 70 -6.96 7.67 -16.81
CA ILE A 70 -6.23 8.93 -16.84
C ILE A 70 -7.15 9.99 -17.47
N VAL A 71 -7.56 10.97 -16.67
CA VAL A 71 -8.48 12.04 -17.08
C VAL A 71 -7.70 13.19 -17.72
N ASP A 72 -6.57 13.56 -17.12
CA ASP A 72 -5.68 14.60 -17.64
C ASP A 72 -4.22 14.11 -17.65
N PRO A 73 -3.67 13.77 -18.84
CA PRO A 73 -2.30 13.27 -18.96
C PRO A 73 -1.24 14.38 -18.84
N PHE A 74 -1.62 15.66 -18.83
CA PHE A 74 -0.70 16.78 -18.71
C PHE A 74 -0.55 17.30 -17.28
N ASN A 75 -1.48 16.91 -16.40
CA ASN A 75 -1.48 17.27 -14.98
C ASN A 75 -1.27 16.03 -14.10
N THR A 76 -0.14 15.35 -14.30
CA THR A 76 0.21 14.14 -13.55
C THR A 76 0.52 14.46 -12.09
N PRO A 77 0.23 13.55 -11.13
CA PRO A 77 0.65 13.71 -9.75
C PRO A 77 2.16 13.92 -9.61
N GLU A 78 2.56 14.76 -8.64
CA GLU A 78 3.97 15.02 -8.31
C GLU A 78 4.57 13.96 -7.36
N ALA A 79 3.71 13.27 -6.60
CA ALA A 79 4.13 12.25 -5.65
C ALA A 79 3.13 11.09 -5.58
N ILE A 80 3.66 9.89 -5.37
CA ILE A 80 2.90 8.69 -5.01
C ILE A 80 3.42 8.22 -3.66
N VAL A 81 2.50 7.97 -2.73
CA VAL A 81 2.79 7.43 -1.40
C VAL A 81 2.18 6.05 -1.33
N GLU A 82 3.04 5.04 -1.25
CA GLU A 82 2.65 3.64 -1.09
C GLU A 82 2.91 3.20 0.35
N VAL A 83 1.91 2.55 0.95
CA VAL A 83 2.00 2.00 2.30
C VAL A 83 1.70 0.51 2.19
N TYR A 84 2.75 -0.29 2.27
CA TYR A 84 2.66 -1.74 2.28
C TYR A 84 2.51 -2.25 3.72
N VAL A 85 1.51 -3.09 3.96
CA VAL A 85 1.20 -3.64 5.29
C VAL A 85 0.99 -5.14 5.18
N GLU A 86 1.89 -5.93 5.77
CA GLU A 86 1.76 -7.38 5.85
C GLU A 86 0.97 -7.80 7.10
N GLY A 87 0.29 -8.94 7.04
CA GLY A 87 -0.26 -9.63 8.21
C GLY A 87 -1.53 -9.01 8.83
N VAL A 88 -2.14 -8.02 8.18
CA VAL A 88 -3.43 -7.45 8.60
C VAL A 88 -4.57 -7.98 7.74
N SER A 89 -5.70 -8.32 8.37
CA SER A 89 -6.91 -8.74 7.65
C SER A 89 -7.70 -7.56 7.08
N SER A 90 -7.49 -6.34 7.60
CA SER A 90 -8.26 -5.15 7.26
C SER A 90 -7.60 -3.89 7.86
N LEU A 91 -7.74 -2.74 7.19
CA LEU A 91 -7.25 -1.43 7.66
C LEU A 91 -8.28 -0.69 8.55
N GLY A 92 -9.37 -1.37 8.91
CA GLY A 92 -10.47 -0.85 9.72
C GLY A 92 -11.57 -0.17 8.91
N SER A 93 -12.79 -0.25 9.42
CA SER A 93 -14.03 0.14 8.72
C SER A 93 -14.09 1.61 8.29
N ILE A 94 -13.45 2.51 9.03
CA ILE A 94 -13.45 3.95 8.71
C ILE A 94 -12.57 4.26 7.50
N VAL A 95 -11.44 3.58 7.38
CA VAL A 95 -10.51 3.73 6.25
C VAL A 95 -11.13 3.09 5.02
N GLU A 96 -11.66 1.87 5.17
CA GLU A 96 -12.31 1.13 4.10
C GLU A 96 -13.54 1.84 3.52
N ALA A 97 -14.32 2.54 4.36
CA ALA A 97 -15.49 3.29 3.91
C ALA A 97 -15.15 4.54 3.07
N LYS A 98 -13.94 5.09 3.21
CA LYS A 98 -13.48 6.26 2.47
C LYS A 98 -12.58 5.91 1.28
N ALA A 99 -11.95 4.74 1.32
CA ALA A 99 -11.05 4.25 0.29
C ALA A 99 -11.81 3.58 -0.87
N ARG A 100 -11.20 3.57 -2.06
CA ARG A 100 -11.60 2.63 -3.12
C ARG A 100 -10.79 1.36 -2.99
N ASN A 101 -11.48 0.24 -2.78
CA ASN A 101 -10.85 -1.04 -2.53
C ASN A 101 -10.97 -1.95 -3.75
N TYR A 102 -9.86 -2.58 -4.10
CA TYR A 102 -9.74 -3.55 -5.18
C TYR A 102 -9.20 -4.85 -4.60
N PRO A 103 -9.82 -6.01 -4.87
CA PRO A 103 -9.21 -7.30 -4.54
C PRO A 103 -7.84 -7.39 -5.20
N LEU A 104 -6.82 -7.83 -4.45
CA LEU A 104 -5.44 -7.94 -4.91
C LEU A 104 -5.01 -9.41 -4.93
N VAL A 105 -4.51 -9.86 -6.08
CA VAL A 105 -3.84 -11.15 -6.22
C VAL A 105 -2.35 -10.92 -5.98
N VAL A 106 -1.84 -11.49 -4.89
CA VAL A 106 -0.42 -11.42 -4.52
C VAL A 106 0.37 -12.42 -5.37
N ASP A 107 0.75 -12.01 -6.59
CA ASP A 107 1.53 -12.80 -7.55
C ASP A 107 3.01 -12.38 -7.65
N GLU A 108 3.37 -11.28 -7.01
CA GLU A 108 4.73 -10.72 -6.91
C GLU A 108 4.96 -10.22 -5.48
N TYR A 109 6.21 -9.99 -5.10
CA TYR A 109 6.56 -9.40 -3.80
C TYR A 109 6.60 -7.87 -3.91
N GLU A 110 5.75 -7.16 -3.16
CA GLU A 110 5.55 -5.70 -3.27
C GLU A 110 6.86 -4.88 -3.30
N PRO A 111 7.88 -5.16 -2.47
CA PRO A 111 9.12 -4.39 -2.50
C PRO A 111 9.84 -4.44 -3.86
N ASP A 112 9.66 -5.52 -4.63
CA ASP A 112 10.17 -5.61 -6.00
C ASP A 112 9.35 -4.74 -6.96
N THR A 113 8.02 -4.74 -6.82
CA THR A 113 7.09 -3.84 -7.55
C THR A 113 7.48 -2.38 -7.33
N PHE A 114 7.64 -1.97 -6.08
CA PHE A 114 8.03 -0.61 -5.69
C PHE A 114 9.38 -0.22 -6.30
N LYS A 115 10.37 -1.11 -6.24
CA LYS A 115 11.72 -0.87 -6.78
C LYS A 115 11.70 -0.60 -8.28
N VAL A 116 10.83 -1.27 -9.03
CA VAL A 116 10.67 -1.01 -10.48
C VAL A 116 10.11 0.39 -10.73
N ILE A 117 9.08 0.80 -9.99
CA ILE A 117 8.50 2.16 -10.12
C ILE A 117 9.56 3.21 -9.78
N LYS A 118 10.29 3.00 -8.67
CA LYS A 118 11.39 3.87 -8.23
C LYS A 118 12.42 4.06 -9.34
N HIS A 119 12.88 2.95 -9.93
CA HIS A 119 13.84 2.98 -11.01
C HIS A 119 13.35 3.78 -12.23
N ARG A 120 12.07 3.61 -12.62
CA ARG A 120 11.48 4.35 -13.74
C ARG A 120 11.37 5.85 -13.46
N ILE A 121 11.01 6.24 -12.23
CA ILE A 121 10.97 7.65 -11.79
C ILE A 121 12.36 8.26 -11.84
N GLU A 122 13.37 7.59 -11.28
CA GLU A 122 14.77 8.04 -11.28
C GLU A 122 15.31 8.20 -12.71
N GLN A 123 14.97 7.29 -13.63
CA GLN A 123 15.36 7.39 -15.04
C GLN A 123 14.70 8.58 -15.74
N ARG A 124 13.42 8.85 -15.46
CA ARG A 124 12.63 9.86 -16.18
C ARG A 124 12.78 11.28 -15.63
N PHE A 125 12.99 11.41 -14.32
CA PHE A 125 13.01 12.68 -13.59
C PHE A 125 14.36 12.89 -12.91
N SER A 126 15.36 13.25 -13.72
CA SER A 126 16.76 13.47 -13.28
C SER A 126 16.94 14.69 -12.37
N ASN A 127 15.97 15.61 -12.34
CA ASN A 127 16.08 16.92 -11.70
C ASN A 127 15.14 17.11 -10.49
N GLY A 128 14.67 16.03 -9.86
CA GLY A 128 14.08 16.08 -8.51
C GLY A 128 12.64 16.63 -8.41
N GLY A 129 11.88 16.66 -9.50
CA GLY A 129 10.48 17.11 -9.47
C GLY A 129 9.50 16.10 -8.88
N ASN A 130 9.87 14.81 -8.86
CA ASN A 130 8.95 13.72 -8.56
C ASN A 130 9.53 12.80 -7.49
N THR A 131 8.79 12.62 -6.39
CA THR A 131 9.26 11.90 -5.21
C THR A 131 8.44 10.64 -4.99
N LEU A 132 9.11 9.49 -4.89
CA LEU A 132 8.52 8.21 -4.52
C LEU A 132 9.02 7.79 -3.14
N ILE A 133 8.09 7.44 -2.26
CA ILE A 133 8.37 7.10 -0.87
C ILE A 133 7.72 5.75 -0.55
N SER A 134 8.55 4.79 -0.13
CA SER A 134 8.10 3.55 0.53
C SER A 134 8.42 3.71 2.00
N ILE A 135 7.45 3.38 2.85
CA ILE A 135 7.57 3.47 4.30
C ILE A 135 7.51 2.06 4.86
N GLN A 136 8.65 1.56 5.33
CA GLN A 136 8.70 0.34 6.12
C GLN A 136 8.52 0.69 7.60
N LEU A 137 7.38 0.30 8.18
CA LEU A 137 7.04 0.65 9.57
C LEU A 137 8.01 0.04 10.57
N SER A 138 8.58 -1.13 10.25
CA SER A 138 9.53 -1.89 11.07
C SER A 138 10.91 -1.26 11.19
N ASN A 139 11.22 -0.20 10.42
CA ASN A 139 12.49 0.50 10.47
C ASN A 139 12.31 1.98 10.89
N PRO A 140 12.27 2.27 12.21
CA PRO A 140 12.14 3.64 12.71
C PRO A 140 13.39 4.52 12.43
N GLY A 141 14.46 3.98 11.84
CA GLY A 141 15.57 4.80 11.35
C GLY A 141 15.18 5.66 10.14
N GLU A 142 14.16 5.27 9.38
CA GLU A 142 13.80 5.89 8.11
C GLU A 142 12.93 7.15 8.27
N PHE A 143 12.36 7.42 9.44
CA PHE A 143 11.55 8.63 9.69
C PHE A 143 12.29 9.94 9.36
N GLN A 144 13.60 9.99 9.62
CA GLN A 144 14.42 11.16 9.31
C GLN A 144 14.59 11.36 7.81
N SER A 145 14.63 10.27 7.03
CA SER A 145 14.76 10.28 5.58
C SER A 145 13.54 10.90 4.88
N PHE A 146 12.37 10.89 5.52
CA PHE A 146 11.14 11.47 4.97
C PHE A 146 10.85 12.89 5.47
N SER A 147 11.77 13.50 6.24
CA SER A 147 11.60 14.85 6.78
C SER A 147 11.44 15.93 5.71
N GLY A 148 12.06 15.73 4.55
CA GLY A 148 11.92 16.63 3.40
C GLY A 148 10.53 16.64 2.76
N VAL A 149 9.69 15.64 3.05
CA VAL A 149 8.36 15.48 2.41
C VAL A 149 7.23 15.67 3.43
N PHE A 150 7.37 15.13 4.63
CA PHE A 150 6.33 15.22 5.66
C PHE A 150 6.66 16.23 6.79
N GLY A 151 7.77 16.96 6.67
CA GLY A 151 8.34 17.80 7.75
C GLY A 151 9.02 16.96 8.83
N GLU A 152 9.48 17.57 9.93
CA GLU A 152 10.11 16.82 11.02
C GLU A 152 9.16 15.74 11.59
N LEU A 153 9.47 14.47 11.29
CA LEU A 153 8.81 13.31 11.89
C LEU A 153 9.58 12.91 13.13
N SER A 154 9.04 13.26 14.30
CA SER A 154 9.55 12.73 15.56
C SER A 154 9.16 11.25 15.70
N PRO A 155 10.03 10.40 16.24
CA PRO A 155 9.69 9.01 16.52
C PRO A 155 8.41 8.95 17.38
N PRO A 156 7.41 8.12 17.01
CA PRO A 156 6.17 8.04 17.75
C PRO A 156 6.44 7.57 19.18
N LYS A 157 6.00 8.37 20.16
CA LYS A 157 6.02 7.93 21.56
C LYS A 157 4.85 6.97 21.75
N VAL A 158 5.13 5.68 21.90
CA VAL A 158 4.10 4.69 22.25
C VAL A 158 3.45 5.13 23.57
N PRO A 159 2.17 5.55 23.57
CA PRO A 159 1.50 5.91 24.80
C PRO A 159 1.43 4.66 25.68
N LYS A 160 1.63 4.81 27.01
CA LYS A 160 1.40 3.73 27.98
C LYS A 160 -0.09 3.41 28.04
N GLN A 161 -0.60 2.72 27.04
CA GLN A 161 -1.96 2.21 27.00
C GLN A 161 -1.96 0.80 27.55
N THR A 162 -2.82 0.55 28.51
CA THR A 162 -3.03 -0.79 29.07
C THR A 162 -3.89 -1.59 28.12
N LEU A 163 -3.29 -2.13 27.06
CA LEU A 163 -3.97 -3.08 26.16
C LEU A 163 -3.94 -4.47 26.80
N GLN A 164 -5.04 -5.23 26.70
CA GLN A 164 -5.15 -6.54 27.37
C GLN A 164 -4.12 -7.56 26.87
N HIS A 165 -3.73 -7.47 25.60
CA HIS A 165 -2.88 -8.46 24.93
C HIS A 165 -1.56 -7.91 24.40
N LEU A 166 -1.40 -6.58 24.34
CA LEU A 166 -0.18 -5.93 23.85
C LEU A 166 0.48 -5.21 25.03
N LYS A 167 1.59 -5.76 25.52
CA LYS A 167 2.29 -5.24 26.69
C LYS A 167 3.50 -4.42 26.24
N SER A 168 3.54 -3.14 26.61
CA SER A 168 4.69 -2.28 26.32
C SER A 168 6.02 -2.75 26.93
N ASP A 169 5.96 -3.69 27.87
CA ASP A 169 7.12 -4.24 28.57
C ASP A 169 7.74 -5.45 27.84
N VAL A 170 7.06 -5.98 26.82
CA VAL A 170 7.55 -7.04 25.93
C VAL A 170 8.09 -6.38 24.67
N GLU A 171 9.31 -6.73 24.26
CA GLU A 171 10.02 -6.05 23.17
C GLU A 171 9.26 -6.16 21.83
N GLU A 172 8.74 -7.34 21.54
CA GLU A 172 7.98 -7.63 20.32
C GLU A 172 6.66 -6.85 20.28
N ASP A 173 5.92 -6.83 21.39
CA ASP A 173 4.67 -6.07 21.51
C ASP A 173 4.94 -4.56 21.42
N TYR A 174 6.05 -4.09 22.00
CA TYR A 174 6.46 -2.69 21.92
C TYR A 174 6.81 -2.28 20.48
N GLN A 175 7.53 -3.13 19.75
CA GLN A 175 7.84 -2.93 18.33
C GLN A 175 6.56 -2.75 17.52
N PHE A 176 5.60 -3.67 17.65
CA PHE A 176 4.33 -3.59 16.96
C PHE A 176 3.52 -2.32 17.32
N LEU A 177 3.50 -1.94 18.60
CA LEU A 177 2.85 -0.70 19.02
C LEU A 177 3.53 0.55 18.46
N ALA A 178 4.86 0.53 18.32
CA ALA A 178 5.61 1.60 17.68
C ALA A 178 5.28 1.71 16.18
N GLU A 179 5.17 0.58 15.48
CA GLU A 179 4.75 0.51 14.08
C GLU A 179 3.33 1.05 13.85
N LEU A 180 2.40 0.76 14.77
CA LEU A 180 1.04 1.29 14.68
C LEU A 180 0.98 2.81 14.89
N GLU A 181 1.74 3.33 15.85
CA GLU A 181 1.81 4.78 16.08
C GLU A 181 2.56 5.49 14.93
N ALA A 182 3.55 4.83 14.32
CA ALA A 182 4.20 5.27 13.10
C ALA A 182 3.19 5.47 11.97
N LEU A 183 2.40 4.43 11.72
CA LEU A 183 1.37 4.42 10.68
C LEU A 183 0.35 5.55 10.90
N LYS A 184 -0.14 5.72 12.14
CA LYS A 184 -1.06 6.84 12.47
C LYS A 184 -0.44 8.20 12.18
N LEU A 185 0.82 8.38 12.54
CA LEU A 185 1.55 9.64 12.32
C LEU A 185 1.68 9.93 10.82
N PHE A 186 2.06 8.95 10.00
CA PHE A 186 2.12 9.09 8.54
C PHE A 186 0.76 9.40 7.93
N ILE A 187 -0.29 8.66 8.29
CA ILE A 187 -1.65 8.90 7.79
C ILE A 187 -2.10 10.33 8.12
N SER A 188 -1.81 10.81 9.34
CA SER A 188 -2.19 12.17 9.75
C SER A 188 -1.48 13.26 8.93
N LYS A 189 -0.21 13.03 8.54
CA LYS A 189 0.59 13.98 7.77
C LYS A 189 0.24 13.96 6.29
N VAL A 190 -0.02 12.78 5.72
CA VAL A 190 -0.55 12.65 4.36
C VAL A 190 -1.88 13.40 4.23
N SER A 191 -2.79 13.24 5.21
CA SER A 191 -4.06 13.97 5.22
C SER A 191 -3.91 15.49 5.32
N PHE A 192 -2.80 16.00 5.88
CA PHE A 192 -2.58 17.44 6.07
C PHE A 192 -1.82 18.07 4.89
N ALA A 193 -0.93 17.31 4.25
CA ALA A 193 -0.20 17.74 3.04
C ALA A 193 -1.15 18.00 1.86
N THR A 194 -2.28 17.30 1.80
CA THR A 194 -3.32 17.52 0.78
C THR A 194 -4.19 18.78 1.04
N MET A 195 -4.01 19.49 2.16
CA MET A 195 -4.79 20.70 2.50
C MET A 195 -4.03 22.01 2.24
N CYS A 196 -2.86 21.95 1.60
CA CYS A 196 -2.14 23.13 1.14
C CYS A 196 -1.82 22.98 -0.35
N ILE A 197 -2.80 23.30 -1.20
CA ILE A 197 -2.82 24.35 -2.23
C ILE A 197 -4.25 24.37 -2.81
#